data_AF-J2IWS6-F1
#
_entry.id   AF-J2IWS6-F1
#
_cell.length_a   1.000
_cell.length_b   1.000
_cell.length_c   1.000
_cell.angle_alpha   90.00
_cell.angle_beta   90.00
_cell.angle_gamma   90.00
#
_symmetry.space_group_name_H-M   'P 1'
#
loop_
_entity.id
_entity.type
_entity.pdbx_description
1 polymer ?
#
loop_
_entity_poly.entity_id
_entity_poly.type
_entity_poly.pdbx_seq_one_letter_code
_entity_poly.pdbx_strand_id
1 'polypeptide(L)'
;MKKTIAIFAFMIVAQIAIAQDASRADVKKLIELTGGDAQIAVAKKKVLEMIPEAKQTEFLKEFDMSLIGYLAKIEDFYIKEYTSEDIQKMIVFYETPIGKKMKSKAGLQAESSMSAIQSWSVELQGIIMKYMK
;
A
#
# COMPACT_ATOMS: atom_id res chain seq x y z
N MET A 1 -32.19 28.93 -26.15
CA MET A 1 -32.42 27.47 -26.01
C MET A 1 -31.33 26.63 -26.67
N LYS A 2 -31.07 26.73 -27.98
CA LYS A 2 -30.02 25.93 -28.64
C LYS A 2 -28.60 26.16 -28.07
N LYS A 3 -28.25 27.41 -27.78
CA LYS A 3 -26.94 27.78 -27.18
C LYS A 3 -26.80 27.38 -25.71
N THR A 4 -27.89 27.41 -24.94
CA THR A 4 -27.90 27.00 -23.52
C THR A 4 -27.80 25.48 -23.38
N ILE A 5 -28.40 24.72 -24.30
CA ILE A 5 -28.27 23.25 -24.35
C ILE A 5 -26.83 22.84 -24.69
N ALA A 6 -26.17 23.55 -25.62
CA ALA A 6 -24.79 23.26 -26.00
C ALA A 6 -23.79 23.50 -24.84
N ILE A 7 -24.00 24.55 -24.05
CA ILE A 7 -23.16 24.86 -22.87
C ILE A 7 -23.35 23.79 -21.79
N PHE A 8 -24.60 23.37 -21.54
CA PHE A 8 -24.89 22.31 -20.57
C PHE A 8 -24.31 20.96 -21.01
N ALA A 9 -24.42 20.61 -22.29
CA ALA A 9 -23.84 19.40 -22.84
C ALA A 9 -22.30 19.41 -22.77
N PHE A 10 -21.66 20.55 -23.03
CA PHE A 10 -20.20 20.69 -22.92
C PHE A 10 -19.72 20.56 -21.46
N MET A 11 -20.49 21.07 -20.50
CA MET A 11 -20.18 20.96 -19.07
C MET A 11 -20.27 19.50 -18.58
N ILE A 12 -21.21 18.71 -19.10
CA ILE A 12 -21.33 17.27 -18.79
C ILE A 12 -20.18 16.47 -19.40
N VAL A 13 -19.78 16.77 -20.64
CA VAL A 13 -18.65 16.11 -21.30
C VAL A 13 -17.31 16.42 -20.61
N ALA A 14 -17.14 17.63 -20.09
CA ALA A 14 -15.96 18.02 -19.31
C ALA A 14 -15.82 17.24 -17.99
N GLN A 15 -16.92 16.79 -17.39
CA GLN A 15 -16.89 15.98 -16.17
C GLN A 15 -16.54 14.51 -16.45
N ILE A 16 -16.94 13.97 -17.61
CA ILE A 16 -16.62 12.60 -18.02
C ILE A 16 -15.13 12.43 -18.33
N ALA A 17 -14.46 13.50 -18.81
CA ALA A 17 -13.02 13.49 -19.06
C ALA A 17 -12.15 13.34 -17.79
N ILE A 18 -12.72 13.60 -16.59
CA ILE A 18 -12.02 13.50 -15.30
C ILE A 18 -12.12 12.06 -14.74
N ALA A 19 -13.05 11.24 -15.26
CA ALA A 19 -13.29 9.87 -14.82
C ALA A 19 -12.42 8.82 -15.54
N GLN A 20 -11.12 9.09 -15.73
CA GLN A 20 -10.20 8.01 -16.12
C GLN A 20 -9.92 7.11 -14.90
N ASP A 21 -9.94 5.80 -15.10
CA ASP A 21 -9.49 4.83 -14.09
C ASP A 21 -8.00 5.05 -13.79
N ALA A 22 -7.62 4.88 -12.51
CA ALA A 22 -6.23 5.00 -12.10
C ALA A 22 -5.36 4.05 -12.90
N SER A 23 -4.29 4.57 -13.53
CA SER A 23 -3.39 3.70 -14.27
C SER A 23 -2.67 2.77 -13.28
N ARG A 24 -2.50 1.49 -13.66
CA ARG A 24 -1.74 0.53 -12.85
C ARG A 24 -0.31 1.01 -12.56
N ALA A 25 0.26 1.80 -13.47
CA ALA A 25 1.57 2.42 -13.29
C ALA A 25 1.59 3.46 -12.15
N ASP A 26 0.57 4.32 -12.07
CA ASP A 26 0.46 5.31 -10.99
C ASP A 26 0.23 4.64 -9.64
N VAL A 27 -0.62 3.61 -9.61
CA VAL A 27 -0.85 2.83 -8.39
C VAL A 27 0.43 2.14 -7.91
N LYS A 28 1.20 1.55 -8.83
CA LYS A 28 2.51 0.97 -8.51
C LYS A 28 3.46 2.02 -7.92
N LYS A 29 3.54 3.21 -8.56
CA LYS A 29 4.33 4.34 -8.06
C LYS A 29 3.89 4.74 -6.65
N LEU A 30 2.59 4.81 -6.38
CA LEU A 30 2.05 5.13 -5.07
C LEU A 30 2.47 4.08 -4.02
N ILE A 31 2.34 2.80 -4.32
CA ILE A 31 2.75 1.71 -3.40
C ILE A 31 4.24 1.83 -3.04
N GLU A 32 5.09 2.08 -4.05
CA GLU A 32 6.52 2.33 -3.83
C GLU A 32 6.75 3.58 -2.98
N LEU A 33 5.99 4.66 -3.20
CA LEU A 33 6.11 5.91 -2.44
C LEU A 33 5.65 5.80 -0.99
N THR A 34 4.71 4.90 -0.70
CA THR A 34 4.22 4.67 0.67
C THR A 34 5.19 3.89 1.56
N GLY A 35 6.21 3.26 0.96
CA GLY A 35 7.18 2.43 1.68
C GLY A 35 6.78 0.96 1.79
N GLY A 36 5.89 0.46 0.91
CA GLY A 36 5.53 -0.97 0.86
C GLY A 36 6.74 -1.88 0.60
N ASP A 37 7.73 -1.39 -0.15
CA ASP A 37 9.03 -2.01 -0.36
C ASP A 37 9.80 -2.27 0.95
N ALA A 38 9.82 -1.27 1.85
CA ALA A 38 10.49 -1.38 3.14
C ALA A 38 9.82 -2.41 4.06
N GLN A 39 8.49 -2.52 4.05
CA GLN A 39 7.77 -3.51 4.85
C GLN A 39 8.04 -4.94 4.35
N ILE A 40 8.01 -5.14 3.03
CA ILE A 40 8.36 -6.42 2.40
C ILE A 40 9.81 -6.78 2.73
N ALA A 41 10.74 -5.82 2.71
CA ALA A 41 12.13 -6.06 3.06
C ALA A 41 12.32 -6.51 4.52
N VAL A 42 11.61 -5.89 5.47
CA VAL A 42 11.62 -6.31 6.88
C VAL A 42 11.08 -7.73 7.04
N ALA A 43 9.96 -8.05 6.39
CA ALA A 43 9.40 -9.40 6.40
C ALA A 43 10.37 -10.42 5.77
N LYS A 44 10.94 -10.09 4.61
CA LYS A 44 11.94 -10.90 3.90
C LYS A 44 13.13 -11.22 4.80
N LYS A 45 13.68 -10.22 5.48
CA LYS A 45 14.79 -10.39 6.43
C LYS A 45 14.43 -11.38 7.54
N LYS A 46 13.29 -11.17 8.22
CA LYS A 46 12.85 -12.04 9.32
C LYS A 46 12.65 -13.49 8.88
N VAL A 47 12.08 -13.71 7.70
CA VAL A 47 11.87 -15.08 7.20
C VAL A 47 13.20 -15.70 6.79
N LEU A 48 14.10 -14.96 6.13
CA LEU A 48 15.43 -15.46 5.75
C LEU A 48 16.27 -15.92 6.96
N GLU A 49 16.17 -15.23 8.10
CA GLU A 49 16.82 -15.64 9.35
C GLU A 49 16.39 -17.05 9.82
N MET A 50 15.25 -17.55 9.35
CA MET A 50 14.73 -18.88 9.65
C MET A 50 15.07 -19.94 8.59
N ILE A 51 15.66 -19.55 7.46
CA ILE A 51 15.97 -20.45 6.34
C ILE A 51 17.46 -20.85 6.36
N PRO A 52 17.79 -22.15 6.28
CA PRO A 52 19.18 -22.60 6.16
C PRO A 52 19.90 -21.93 4.99
N GLU A 53 21.14 -21.48 5.20
CA GLU A 53 21.92 -20.71 4.21
C GLU A 53 21.97 -21.36 2.83
N ALA A 54 22.21 -22.68 2.79
CA ALA A 54 22.25 -23.47 1.55
C ALA A 54 20.94 -23.45 0.74
N LYS A 55 19.81 -23.08 1.35
CA LYS A 55 18.48 -23.02 0.70
C LYS A 55 18.02 -21.58 0.43
N GLN A 56 18.74 -20.57 0.91
CA GLN A 56 18.29 -19.17 0.80
C GLN A 56 18.18 -18.71 -0.64
N THR A 57 19.08 -19.11 -1.54
CA THR A 57 19.00 -18.70 -2.95
C THR A 57 17.74 -19.23 -3.65
N GLU A 58 17.36 -20.48 -3.40
CA GLU A 58 16.14 -21.07 -3.97
C GLU A 58 14.90 -20.43 -3.35
N PHE A 59 14.88 -20.30 -2.03
CA PHE A 59 13.81 -19.61 -1.31
C PHE A 59 13.60 -18.18 -1.82
N LEU A 60 14.66 -17.42 -2.07
CA LEU A 60 14.58 -16.04 -2.55
C LEU A 60 13.89 -15.94 -3.91
N LYS A 61 14.11 -16.90 -4.81
CA LYS A 61 13.44 -16.93 -6.11
C LYS A 61 11.94 -17.15 -5.94
N GLU A 62 11.55 -18.11 -5.11
CA GLU A 62 10.14 -18.38 -4.81
C GLU A 62 9.48 -17.21 -4.07
N PHE A 63 10.19 -16.60 -3.13
CA PHE A 63 9.73 -15.42 -2.42
C PHE A 63 9.44 -14.27 -3.38
N ASP A 64 10.38 -13.93 -4.27
CA ASP A 64 10.18 -12.83 -5.22
C ASP A 64 9.05 -13.14 -6.22
N MET A 65 8.87 -14.40 -6.65
CA MET A 65 7.71 -14.83 -7.45
C MET A 65 6.39 -14.69 -6.69
N SER A 66 6.37 -14.99 -5.39
CA SER A 66 5.16 -14.88 -4.55
C SER A 66 4.66 -13.44 -4.44
N LEU A 67 5.56 -12.45 -4.56
CA LEU A 67 5.20 -11.03 -4.48
C LEU A 67 4.37 -10.57 -5.68
N ILE A 68 4.49 -11.21 -6.86
CA ILE A 68 3.78 -10.78 -8.07
C ILE A 68 2.26 -10.81 -7.83
N GLY A 69 1.74 -11.93 -7.32
CA GLY A 69 0.32 -12.10 -7.05
C GLY A 69 -0.17 -11.23 -5.88
N TYR A 70 0.69 -11.01 -4.89
CA TYR A 70 0.38 -10.10 -3.77
C TYR A 70 0.25 -8.65 -4.25
N LEU A 71 1.26 -8.13 -4.96
CA LEU A 71 1.28 -6.76 -5.46
C LEU A 71 0.12 -6.50 -6.42
N ALA A 72 -0.22 -7.46 -7.29
CA ALA A 72 -1.37 -7.34 -8.18
C ALA A 72 -2.69 -7.15 -7.39
N LYS A 73 -2.89 -7.86 -6.29
CA LYS A 73 -4.10 -7.71 -5.44
C LYS A 73 -4.14 -6.34 -4.75
N ILE A 74 -2.99 -5.83 -4.31
CA ILE A 74 -2.91 -4.49 -3.73
C ILE A 74 -3.22 -3.44 -4.81
N GLU A 75 -2.66 -3.59 -6.00
CA GLU A 75 -2.96 -2.71 -7.14
C GLU A 75 -4.45 -2.72 -7.48
N ASP A 76 -5.07 -3.90 -7.56
CA ASP A 76 -6.49 -4.06 -7.87
C ASP A 76 -7.39 -3.40 -6.81
N PHE A 77 -7.01 -3.47 -5.52
CA PHE A 77 -7.70 -2.74 -4.46
C PHE A 77 -7.66 -1.23 -4.72
N TYR A 78 -6.48 -0.67 -5.02
CA TYR A 78 -6.36 0.76 -5.27
C TYR A 78 -7.16 1.23 -6.49
N ILE A 79 -7.12 0.46 -7.60
CA ILE A 79 -7.89 0.76 -8.81
C ILE A 79 -9.40 0.71 -8.53
N LYS A 80 -9.85 -0.20 -7.67
CA LYS A 80 -11.27 -0.37 -7.33
C LYS A 80 -11.80 0.71 -6.38
N GLU A 81 -11.00 1.12 -5.41
CA GLU A 81 -11.46 1.96 -4.30
C GLU A 81 -11.11 3.45 -4.47
N TYR A 82 -10.19 3.80 -5.37
CA TYR A 82 -9.75 5.18 -5.57
C TYR A 82 -9.84 5.61 -7.03
N THR A 83 -10.19 6.87 -7.24
CA THR A 83 -10.18 7.47 -8.58
C THR A 83 -8.75 7.77 -9.02
N SER A 84 -8.52 7.98 -10.33
CA SER A 84 -7.23 8.51 -10.81
C SER A 84 -6.81 9.79 -10.08
N GLU A 85 -7.76 10.68 -9.83
CA GLU A 85 -7.48 11.96 -9.19
C GLU A 85 -6.99 11.77 -7.75
N ASP A 86 -7.58 10.84 -7.01
CA ASP A 86 -7.15 10.49 -5.66
C ASP A 86 -5.72 9.93 -5.66
N ILE A 87 -5.43 8.98 -6.55
CA ILE A 87 -4.10 8.37 -6.67
C ILE A 87 -3.05 9.45 -6.98
N GLN A 88 -3.34 10.38 -7.91
CA GLN A 88 -2.44 11.48 -8.23
C GLN A 88 -2.22 12.42 -7.03
N LYS A 89 -3.29 12.78 -6.30
CA LYS A 89 -3.16 13.59 -5.08
C LYS A 89 -2.32 12.90 -4.01
N MET A 90 -2.47 11.59 -3.84
CA MET A 90 -1.67 10.81 -2.90
C MET A 90 -0.19 10.79 -3.32
N ILE A 91 0.11 10.59 -4.60
CA ILE A 91 1.47 10.65 -5.13
C ILE A 91 2.10 12.01 -4.82
N VAL A 92 1.40 13.11 -5.13
CA VAL A 92 1.88 14.47 -4.84
C VAL A 92 2.15 14.65 -3.34
N PHE A 93 1.27 14.15 -2.48
CA PHE A 93 1.49 14.18 -1.03
C PHE A 93 2.76 13.41 -0.62
N TYR A 94 2.97 12.19 -1.12
CA TYR A 94 4.15 11.40 -0.77
C TYR A 94 5.45 11.99 -1.35
N GLU A 95 5.38 12.82 -2.39
CA GLU A 95 6.53 13.54 -2.94
C GLU A 95 6.95 14.77 -2.11
N THR A 96 6.11 15.24 -1.18
CA THR A 96 6.43 16.31 -0.23
C THR A 96 7.58 15.91 0.72
N PRO A 97 8.23 16.88 1.40
CA PRO A 97 9.27 16.56 2.39
C PRO A 97 8.77 15.63 3.52
N ILE A 98 7.53 15.82 3.98
CA ILE A 98 6.95 14.96 5.01
C ILE A 98 6.62 13.58 4.46
N GLY A 99 6.07 13.49 3.24
CA GLY A 99 5.80 12.21 2.57
C GLY A 99 7.06 11.37 2.36
N LYS A 100 8.14 11.98 1.88
CA LYS A 100 9.47 11.35 1.76
C LYS A 100 10.03 10.91 3.11
N LYS A 101 9.85 11.73 4.16
CA LYS A 101 10.23 11.35 5.52
C LYS A 101 9.44 10.12 5.99
N MET A 102 8.13 10.05 5.73
CA MET A 102 7.31 8.88 6.06
C MET A 102 7.82 7.63 5.34
N LYS A 103 8.06 7.69 4.02
CA LYS A 103 8.68 6.58 3.27
C LYS A 103 9.98 6.10 3.91
N SER A 104 10.90 7.03 4.19
CA SER A 104 12.21 6.69 4.79
C SER A 104 12.11 6.05 6.18
N LYS A 105 10.99 6.24 6.88
CA LYS A 105 10.73 5.69 8.21
C LYS A 105 9.76 4.51 8.20
N ALA A 106 9.20 4.14 7.05
CA ALA A 106 8.20 3.07 6.94
C ALA A 106 8.71 1.72 7.46
N GLY A 107 9.95 1.35 7.16
CA GLY A 107 10.57 0.13 7.69
C GLY A 107 10.73 0.15 9.21
N LEU A 108 11.27 1.24 9.76
CA LEU A 108 11.41 1.42 11.22
C LEU A 108 10.04 1.44 11.92
N GLN A 109 9.04 2.08 11.31
CA GLN A 109 7.67 2.09 11.79
C GLN A 109 7.08 0.69 11.80
N ALA A 110 7.31 -0.11 10.77
CA ALA A 110 6.84 -1.49 10.71
C ALA A 110 7.47 -2.34 11.82
N GLU A 111 8.79 -2.25 12.01
CA GLU A 111 9.49 -2.94 13.10
C GLU A 111 8.96 -2.53 14.49
N SER A 112 8.80 -1.22 14.72
CA SER A 112 8.27 -0.67 15.97
C SER A 112 6.83 -1.13 16.21
N SER A 113 5.99 -1.12 15.19
CA SER A 113 4.58 -1.55 15.28
C SER A 113 4.48 -3.04 15.59
N MET A 114 5.34 -3.88 15.00
CA MET A 114 5.40 -5.31 15.30
C MET A 114 5.79 -5.57 16.77
N SER A 115 6.73 -4.81 17.32
CA SER A 115 7.10 -4.93 18.74
C SER A 115 5.96 -4.50 19.67
N ALA A 116 5.27 -3.40 19.31
CA ALA A 116 4.13 -2.89 20.06
C ALA A 116 2.95 -3.89 20.06
N ILE A 117 2.60 -4.47 18.90
CA ILE A 117 1.49 -5.45 18.82
C ILE A 117 1.81 -6.74 19.58
N GLN A 118 3.07 -7.18 19.59
CA GLN A 118 3.49 -8.34 20.38
C GLN A 118 3.30 -8.08 21.88
N SER A 119 3.75 -6.92 22.37
CA SER A 119 3.57 -6.51 23.77
C SER A 119 2.09 -6.45 24.14
N TRP A 120 1.29 -5.76 23.31
CA TRP A 120 -0.15 -5.64 23.54
C TRP A 120 -0.89 -6.98 23.46
N SER A 121 -0.45 -7.92 22.62
CA SER A 121 -1.07 -9.25 22.52
C SER A 121 -0.98 -10.04 23.84
N VAL A 122 0.12 -9.89 24.58
CA VAL A 122 0.29 -10.50 25.91
C VAL A 122 -0.66 -9.87 26.92
N GLU A 123 -0.78 -8.54 26.93
CA GLU A 123 -1.72 -7.82 27.79
C GLU A 123 -3.18 -8.22 27.49
N LEU A 124 -3.52 -8.31 26.20
CA LEU A 124 -4.84 -8.70 25.73
C LEU A 124 -5.22 -10.11 26.19
N GLN A 125 -4.31 -11.07 26.15
CA GLN A 125 -4.56 -12.41 26.70
C GLN A 125 -4.93 -12.36 28.18
N GLY A 126 -4.25 -11.51 28.96
CA GLY A 126 -4.60 -11.26 30.36
C GLY A 126 -6.01 -10.69 30.55
N ILE A 127 -6.43 -9.77 29.66
CA ILE A 127 -7.79 -9.24 29.65
C ILE A 127 -8.79 -10.35 29.34
N ILE A 128 -8.57 -11.13 28.27
CA ILE A 128 -9.45 -12.22 27.86
C ILE A 128 -9.66 -13.22 29.00
N MET A 129 -8.58 -13.65 29.67
CA MET A 129 -8.67 -14.58 30.79
C MET A 129 -9.53 -14.09 31.97
N LYS A 130 -9.65 -12.77 32.17
CA LYS A 130 -10.55 -12.20 33.21
C LYS A 130 -12.02 -12.41 32.89
N TYR A 131 -12.39 -12.46 31.61
CA TYR A 131 -13.77 -12.62 31.14
C TYR A 131 -14.13 -14.07 30.77
N MET A 132 -13.16 -14.99 30.78
CA MET A 132 -13.38 -16.43 30.60
C MET A 132 -13.64 -17.18 31.92
N LYS A 133 -13.60 -16.47 33.05
CA LYS A 133 -14.01 -16.97 34.38
C LYS A 133 -15.43 -16.49 34.67
#